data_AF-A0A8H8DG09-F1
#
_entry.id   AF-A0A8H8DG09-F1
#
_cell.length_a   1.000
_cell.length_b   1.000
_cell.length_c   1.000
_cell.angle_alpha   90.00
_cell.angle_beta   90.00
_cell.angle_gamma   90.00
#
_symmetry.space_group_name_H-M   'P 1'
#
loop_
_entity.id
_entity.type
_entity.pdbx_description
1 polymer ?
#
loop_
_entity_poly.entity_id
_entity_poly.type
_entity_poly.pdbx_seq_one_letter_code
_entity_poly.pdbx_strand_id
1 'polypeptide(L)' 'MAPEVLHNKGYDYLVDYWSLGAILFEFLSGSPPFTAPTMEEVWVNVYHWQKVLERPVYTEEVDKEFNLTDDAWDLITR' A
#
# COMPACT_ATOMS: atom_id res chain seq x y z
N MET A 1 -1.65 -5.67 -7.45
CA MET A 1 -1.38 -7.09 -7.72
C MET A 1 -0.52 -7.60 -6.58
N ALA A 2 -0.96 -8.66 -5.92
CA ALA A 2 -0.25 -9.17 -4.75
C ALA A 2 1.11 -9.80 -5.13
N PRO A 3 2.14 -9.70 -4.28
CA PRO A 3 3.48 -10.21 -4.56
C PRO A 3 3.52 -11.74 -4.78
N GLU A 4 2.61 -12.51 -4.20
CA GLU A 4 2.52 -13.97 -4.39
C GLU A 4 2.12 -14.37 -5.81
N VAL A 5 1.33 -13.53 -6.51
CA VAL A 5 0.97 -13.73 -7.92
C VAL A 5 2.24 -13.66 -8.78
N LEU A 6 3.18 -12.78 -8.42
CA LEU A 6 4.47 -12.65 -9.10
C LEU A 6 5.37 -13.87 -8.89
N HIS A 7 5.22 -14.56 -7.78
CA HIS A 7 5.99 -15.76 -7.47
C HIS A 7 5.45 -17.02 -8.18
N ASN A 8 4.31 -16.93 -8.88
CA ASN A 8 3.62 -18.07 -9.49
C ASN A 8 3.37 -19.24 -8.50
N LYS A 9 3.35 -18.92 -7.19
CA LYS A 9 2.88 -19.82 -6.15
C LYS A 9 1.37 -19.76 -6.25
N GLY A 10 0.70 -20.91 -6.38
CA GLY A 10 -0.74 -20.98 -6.62
C GLY A 10 -1.50 -19.89 -5.85
N TYR A 11 -2.25 -19.08 -6.58
CA TYR A 11 -2.99 -17.97 -6.01
C TYR A 11 -4.32 -18.47 -5.46
N ASP A 12 -4.74 -17.88 -4.36
CA ASP A 12 -6.06 -18.08 -3.78
C ASP A 12 -6.83 -16.75 -3.80
N TYR A 13 -8.11 -16.75 -3.42
CA TYR A 13 -8.94 -15.54 -3.32
C TYR A 13 -8.35 -14.47 -2.37
N LEU A 14 -7.36 -14.83 -1.55
CA LEU A 14 -6.69 -13.91 -0.63
C LEU A 14 -5.91 -12.78 -1.34
N VAL A 15 -5.50 -12.99 -2.59
CA VAL A 15 -4.83 -11.99 -3.45
C VAL A 15 -5.68 -10.72 -3.63
N ASP A 16 -7.00 -10.86 -3.60
CA ASP A 16 -7.92 -9.74 -3.78
C ASP A 16 -7.91 -8.81 -2.55
N TYR A 17 -7.67 -9.34 -1.34
CA TYR A 17 -7.55 -8.52 -0.13
C TYR A 17 -6.30 -7.65 -0.14
N TRP A 18 -5.20 -8.12 -0.73
CA TRP A 18 -4.03 -7.27 -0.95
C TRP A 18 -4.41 -6.05 -1.78
N SER A 19 -5.17 -6.26 -2.86
CA SER A 19 -5.58 -5.18 -3.76
C SER A 19 -6.59 -4.24 -3.08
N LEU A 20 -7.45 -4.78 -2.21
CA LEU A 20 -8.34 -3.97 -1.36
C LEU A 20 -7.56 -3.07 -0.40
N GLY A 21 -6.50 -3.58 0.25
CA GLY A 21 -5.63 -2.78 1.11
C GLY A 21 -4.94 -1.64 0.35
N ALA A 22 -4.47 -1.91 -0.88
CA ALA A 22 -3.87 -0.89 -1.73
C ALA A 22 -4.87 0.20 -2.17
N ILE A 23 -6.11 -0.18 -2.51
CA ILE A 23 -7.18 0.78 -2.86
C ILE A 23 -7.58 1.60 -1.63
N LEU A 24 -7.68 0.97 -0.45
CA LEU A 24 -8.00 1.67 0.78
C LEU A 24 -6.92 2.69 1.14
N PHE A 25 -5.65 2.33 0.97
CA PHE A 25 -4.55 3.28 1.11
C PHE A 25 -4.72 4.47 0.17
N GLU A 26 -4.98 4.23 -1.11
CA GLU A 26 -5.15 5.29 -2.12
C GLU A 26 -6.32 6.23 -1.79
N PHE A 27 -7.44 5.71 -1.28
CA PHE A 27 -8.56 6.55 -0.87
C PHE A 27 -8.25 7.45 0.33
N LEU A 28 -7.38 7.01 1.23
CA LEU A 28 -7.07 7.75 2.45
C LEU A 28 -5.85 8.66 2.30
N SER A 29 -4.87 8.29 1.49
CA SER A 29 -3.64 9.07 1.25
C SER A 29 -3.70 9.93 -0.02
N GLY A 30 -4.66 9.67 -0.91
CA GLY A 30 -4.78 10.33 -2.21
C GLY A 30 -3.79 9.86 -3.27
N SER A 31 -2.92 8.88 -2.96
CA SER A 31 -1.99 8.31 -3.93
C SER A 31 -1.76 6.82 -3.70
N PRO A 32 -1.49 6.01 -4.74
CA PRO A 32 -1.30 4.59 -4.56
C PRO A 32 -0.02 4.28 -3.76
N PRO A 33 -0.01 3.20 -2.95
CA PRO A 33 1.09 2.90 -2.03
C PRO A 33 2.42 2.58 -2.72
N PHE A 34 2.39 2.15 -3.98
CA PHE A 34 3.58 1.81 -4.76
C PHE A 34 3.57 2.60 -6.06
N THR A 35 4.23 3.75 -6.06
CA THR A 35 4.41 4.59 -7.24
C THR A 35 5.89 4.68 -7.58
N ALA A 36 6.23 4.53 -8.86
CA ALA A 36 7.60 4.73 -9.34
C ALA A 36 7.61 5.21 -10.80
N PRO A 37 8.70 5.87 -11.25
CA PRO A 37 8.86 6.32 -12.63
C PRO A 37 8.73 5.23 -13.71
N THR A 38 9.10 4.00 -13.40
CA THR A 38 9.07 2.87 -14.34
C THR A 38 8.25 1.70 -13.78
N MET A 39 7.71 0.89 -14.69
CA MET A 39 6.92 -0.29 -14.32
C MET A 39 7.78 -1.30 -13.54
N GLU A 40 9.03 -1.51 -13.95
CA GLU A 40 10.01 -2.36 -13.28
C GLU A 40 10.23 -1.93 -11.82
N GLU A 41 10.36 -0.63 -11.55
CA GLU A 41 10.50 -0.12 -10.18
C GLU A 41 9.24 -0.30 -9.35
N VAL A 42 8.06 -0.14 -9.95
CA VAL A 42 6.78 -0.45 -9.27
C VAL A 42 6.76 -1.92 -8.84
N TRP A 43 7.19 -2.84 -9.70
CA TRP A 43 7.27 -4.26 -9.36
C TRP A 43 8.23 -4.54 -8.22
N VAL A 44 9.42 -3.91 -8.21
CA VAL A 44 10.38 -4.02 -7.11
C VAL A 44 9.78 -3.52 -5.80
N ASN A 45 9.04 -2.42 -5.83
CA ASN A 45 8.37 -1.86 -4.66
C ASN A 45 7.26 -2.78 -4.13
N VAL A 46 6.43 -3.35 -5.02
CA VAL A 46 5.41 -4.34 -4.64
C VAL A 46 6.06 -5.60 -4.07
N TYR A 47 7.19 -6.04 -4.63
CA TYR A 47 7.93 -7.20 -4.16
C TYR A 47 8.51 -6.98 -2.75
N HIS A 48 9.02 -5.78 -2.48
CA HIS A 48 9.60 -5.39 -1.20
C HIS A 48 8.66 -4.53 -0.35
N TRP A 49 7.34 -4.72 -0.48
CA TRP A 49 6.34 -3.82 0.09
C TRP A 49 6.51 -3.57 1.60
N GLN A 50 6.93 -4.57 2.39
CA GLN A 50 7.17 -4.42 3.83
C GLN A 50 8.25 -3.39 4.19
N LYS A 51 9.14 -3.06 3.25
CA LYS A 51 10.19 -2.05 3.44
C LYS A 51 9.84 -0.69 2.85
N VAL A 52 8.95 -0.67 1.85
CA VAL A 52 8.65 0.54 1.06
C VAL A 52 7.34 1.19 1.52
N LEU A 53 6.39 0.39 2.02
CA LEU A 53 5.12 0.87 2.51
C LEU A 53 5.33 1.58 3.85
N GLU A 54 5.26 2.91 3.82
CA GLU A 54 5.36 3.76 4.99
C GLU A 54 4.05 4.51 5.24
N ARG A 55 3.72 4.70 6.52
CA ARG A 55 2.54 5.48 6.90
C ARG A 55 2.81 6.96 6.59
N PRO A 56 1.95 7.64 5.82
CA PRO A 56 2.07 9.08 5.61
C PRO A 56 1.97 9.81 6.96
N VAL A 57 2.91 10.72 7.21
CA VAL A 57 2.91 11.58 8.39
C VAL A 57 3.06 13.03 7.96
N TYR A 58 1.99 13.80 8.14
CA TYR A 58 1.95 15.24 7.92
C TYR A 58 2.27 15.96 9.22
N THR A 59 3.28 16.83 9.18
CA THR A 59 3.77 17.59 10.35
C THR A 59 3.21 19.01 10.44
N GLU A 60 2.82 19.58 9.30
CA GLU A 60 2.24 20.92 9.20
C GLU A 60 0.86 20.97 9.84
N GLU A 61 0.56 22.00 10.65
CA GLU A 61 -0.70 22.04 11.43
C GLU A 61 -1.96 22.01 10.56
N VAL A 62 -1.89 22.57 9.36
CA VAL A 62 -3.00 22.56 8.41
C VAL A 62 -3.27 21.17 7.82
N ASP A 63 -2.27 20.30 7.80
CA ASP A 63 -2.34 18.99 7.14
C ASP A 63 -2.43 17.83 8.14
N LYS A 64 -2.31 18.09 9.44
CA LYS A 64 -2.38 17.03 10.47
C LYS A 64 -3.69 16.26 10.46
N GLU A 65 -4.78 16.86 9.99
CA GLU A 65 -6.09 16.21 9.86
C GLU A 65 -6.10 15.06 8.84
N PHE A 66 -5.17 15.08 7.87
CA PHE A 66 -5.04 14.04 6.84
C PHE A 66 -4.21 12.83 7.31
N ASN A 67 -3.65 12.87 8.52
CA ASN A 67 -2.97 11.72 9.07
C ASN A 67 -3.94 10.56 9.29
N LEU A 68 -3.56 9.39 8.79
CA LEU A 68 -4.30 8.16 9.02
C LEU A 68 -4.40 7.90 10.53
N THR A 69 -5.53 7.36 10.98
CA THR A 69 -5.65 6.84 12.35
C THR A 69 -4.92 5.50 12.50
N ASP A 70 -4.64 5.09 13.73
CA ASP A 70 -4.00 3.80 13.99
C ASP A 70 -4.87 2.63 13.50
N ASP A 71 -6.19 2.72 13.67
CA ASP A 71 -7.14 1.70 13.19
C ASP A 71 -7.16 1.61 11.66
N ALA A 72 -7.11 2.75 10.97
CA ALA A 72 -7.04 2.78 9.50
C ALA A 72 -5.73 2.16 9.00
N TRP A 73 -4.61 2.44 9.69
CA TRP A 73 -3.32 1.89 9.35
C TRP A 73 -3.22 0.37 9.63
N ASP A 74 -3.74 -0.11 10.75
CA ASP A 74 -3.82 -1.54 11.09
C ASP A 74 -4.67 -2.28 10.03
N LEU A 75 -5.77 -1.70 9.58
CA LEU A 75 -6.62 -2.30 8.55
C LEU A 75 -5.91 -2.46 7.20
N ILE A 76 -5.02 -1.53 6.83
CA ILE A 76 -4.26 -1.58 5.57
C ILE A 76 -3.14 -2.64 5.63
N THR A 77 -2.55 -2.84 6.81
CA THR A 77 -1.29 -3.60 6.97
C THR A 77 -1.46 -5.02 7.51
N ARG A 78 -2.69 -5.45 7.78
CA ARG A 78 -3.03 -6.77 8.32
C ARG A 78 -2.89 -7.93 7.34
#